data_AF-T0ZG02-F1
#
_entry.id   AF-T0ZG02-F1
#
_cell.length_a   1.000
_cell.length_b   1.000
_cell.length_c   1.000
_cell.angle_alpha   90.00
_cell.angle_beta   90.00
_cell.angle_gamma   90.00
#
_symmetry.space_group_name_H-M   'P 1'
#
loop_
_entity.id
_entity.type
_entity.pdbx_description
1 polymer ?
#
loop_
_entity_poly.entity_id
_entity_poly.type
_entity_poly.pdbx_seq_one_letter_code
_entity_poly.pdbx_strand_id
1 'polypeptide(L)'
;PPSNCFPNGGFPGWLQKGQISSPTGFPTIDALIHGQWALAGDTVLRIIIPALVVAFGTIAVLLRFVRNSMLEVLNLDFVRTARAKGVSEATVVRKHAGRNSLNVTITILGLTFAAFIGGFPVIESVFNLNGVGRLLAYSVTLTPYDFGLIFGSTILFTFLVVAANIIVDVLYAYLDPRVRLG
;
A
#
# COMPACT_ATOMS: atom_id res chain seq x y z
N PRO A 1 12.45 -3.78 27.24
CA PRO A 1 12.96 -4.55 26.07
C PRO A 1 12.06 -4.27 24.84
N PRO A 2 12.61 -3.67 23.77
CA PRO A 2 13.77 -4.20 23.05
C PRO A 2 15.01 -3.34 23.28
N SER A 3 16.08 -4.02 23.64
CA SER A 3 17.44 -3.54 23.60
C SER A 3 17.89 -3.34 22.15
N ASN A 4 18.34 -2.12 21.87
CA ASN A 4 19.57 -1.84 21.12
C ASN A 4 19.60 -2.27 19.64
N CYS A 5 18.99 -1.46 18.78
CA CYS A 5 19.49 -1.27 17.41
C CYS A 5 20.46 -0.08 17.29
N PHE A 6 20.64 0.71 18.36
CA PHE A 6 21.60 1.82 18.41
C PHE A 6 22.40 1.74 19.72
N PRO A 7 23.75 1.87 19.69
CA PRO A 7 24.60 1.71 20.86
C PRO A 7 24.26 2.61 22.06
N ASN A 8 23.54 3.72 21.83
CA ASN A 8 23.32 4.77 22.84
C ASN A 8 21.85 5.01 23.22
N GLY A 9 20.91 4.13 22.85
CA GLY A 9 19.53 4.21 23.34
C GLY A 9 18.73 5.47 22.94
N GLY A 10 19.25 6.27 22.00
CA GLY A 10 18.63 7.50 21.51
C GLY A 10 18.75 7.65 20.00
N PHE A 11 17.90 8.49 19.41
CA PHE A 11 18.00 8.84 17.99
C PHE A 11 19.40 9.42 17.68
N PRO A 12 20.10 8.94 16.64
CA PRO A 12 21.44 9.44 16.29
C PRO A 12 21.38 10.92 15.87
N GLY A 13 22.44 11.67 16.22
CA GLY A 13 22.51 13.15 16.15
C GLY A 13 22.32 13.79 14.76
N TRP A 14 22.19 13.01 13.70
CA TRP A 14 21.83 13.50 12.37
C TRP A 14 20.31 13.69 12.16
N LEU A 15 19.48 13.19 13.07
CA LEU A 15 18.07 13.56 13.16
C LEU A 15 17.88 14.90 13.92
N GLN A 16 18.95 15.44 14.53
CA GLN A 16 18.97 16.82 15.01
C GLN A 16 19.27 17.75 13.83
N LYS A 17 18.39 18.73 13.62
CA LYS A 17 18.47 19.72 12.54
C LYS A 17 19.82 20.46 12.62
N GLY A 18 20.75 20.15 11.70
CA GLY A 18 22.01 20.91 11.53
C GLY A 18 23.34 20.14 11.44
N GLN A 19 23.37 18.80 11.41
CA GLN A 19 24.64 18.03 11.47
C GLN A 19 25.07 17.28 10.19
N ILE A 20 24.24 17.20 9.15
CA ILE A 20 24.66 16.69 7.83
C ILE A 20 24.27 17.71 6.77
N SER A 21 25.23 18.15 5.96
CA SER A 21 24.94 18.84 4.70
C SER A 21 24.15 17.88 3.81
N SER A 22 22.84 18.10 3.70
CA SER A 22 21.91 17.30 2.89
C SER A 22 21.72 17.92 1.51
N PRO A 23 22.47 17.51 0.47
CA PRO A 23 22.24 17.98 -0.88
C PRO A 23 20.95 17.42 -1.50
N THR A 24 20.45 16.24 -1.07
CA THR A 24 19.25 15.61 -1.67
C THR A 24 18.04 15.51 -0.74
N GLY A 25 18.25 15.54 0.59
CA GLY A 25 17.18 15.42 1.57
C GLY A 25 16.62 14.01 1.73
N PHE A 26 17.18 13.02 1.00
CA PHE A 26 16.81 11.61 1.12
C PHE A 26 17.90 10.86 1.91
N PRO A 27 17.61 10.35 3.11
CA PRO A 27 18.64 9.85 4.01
C PRO A 27 19.38 8.60 3.50
N THR A 28 18.78 7.77 2.63
CA THR A 28 19.51 6.63 2.02
C THR A 28 20.53 7.08 0.98
N ILE A 29 20.19 8.09 0.17
CA ILE A 29 21.03 8.58 -0.92
C ILE A 29 22.18 9.41 -0.33
N ASP A 30 21.87 10.28 0.63
CA ASP A 30 22.88 11.07 1.33
C ASP A 30 23.86 10.16 2.08
N ALA A 31 23.40 9.06 2.70
CA ALA A 31 24.29 8.09 3.38
C ALA A 31 25.24 7.35 2.42
N LEU A 32 24.77 7.02 1.21
CA LEU A 32 25.58 6.39 0.16
C LEU A 32 26.64 7.35 -0.39
N ILE A 33 26.27 8.62 -0.62
CA ILE A 33 27.20 9.65 -1.10
C ILE A 33 28.32 9.92 -0.09
N HIS A 34 28.03 9.86 1.21
CA HIS A 34 29.01 10.06 2.28
C HIS A 34 29.80 8.79 2.65
N GLY A 35 29.63 7.68 1.92
CA GLY A 35 30.40 6.44 2.11
C GLY A 35 30.06 5.66 3.40
N GLN A 36 28.93 5.95 4.04
CA GLN A 36 28.52 5.34 5.31
C GLN A 36 27.59 4.13 5.09
N TRP A 37 28.18 2.99 4.71
CA TRP A 37 27.45 1.77 4.35
C TRP A 37 26.53 1.23 5.47
N ALA A 38 26.95 1.34 6.73
CA ALA A 38 26.13 0.91 7.87
C ALA A 38 24.83 1.74 7.99
N LEU A 39 24.92 3.05 7.77
CA LEU A 39 23.79 3.98 7.88
C LEU A 39 22.83 3.87 6.68
N ALA A 40 23.37 3.56 5.50
CA ALA A 40 22.56 3.24 4.33
C ALA A 40 21.71 1.98 4.55
N GLY A 41 22.29 0.92 5.14
CA GLY A 41 21.58 -0.31 5.50
C GLY A 41 20.43 -0.09 6.48
N ASP A 42 20.68 0.65 7.56
CA ASP A 42 19.66 0.96 8.57
C ASP A 42 18.49 1.77 8.00
N THR A 43 18.79 2.74 7.13
CA THR A 43 17.77 3.59 6.52
C THR A 43 16.91 2.80 5.53
N VAL A 44 17.49 1.85 4.80
CA VAL A 44 16.74 0.93 3.91
C VAL A 44 15.81 0.04 4.73
N LEU A 45 16.28 -0.53 5.84
CA LEU A 45 15.44 -1.35 6.73
C LEU A 45 14.27 -0.53 7.31
N ARG A 46 14.50 0.75 7.62
CA ARG A 46 13.45 1.64 8.12
C ARG A 46 12.34 1.93 7.10
N ILE A 47 12.60 1.73 5.81
CA ILE A 47 11.58 1.83 4.73
C ILE A 47 10.93 0.47 4.46
N ILE A 48 11.71 -0.62 4.46
CA ILE A 48 11.23 -1.97 4.12
C ILE A 48 10.35 -2.55 5.23
N ILE A 49 10.71 -2.36 6.51
CA ILE A 49 9.96 -2.94 7.65
C ILE A 49 8.49 -2.46 7.67
N PRO A 50 8.18 -1.15 7.60
CA PRO A 50 6.80 -0.68 7.53
C PRO A 50 6.06 -1.21 6.30
N ALA A 51 6.73 -1.24 5.15
CA ALA A 51 6.15 -1.73 3.89
C ALA A 51 5.75 -3.20 4.00
N LEU A 52 6.58 -4.04 4.61
CA LEU A 52 6.27 -5.45 4.84
C LEU A 52 5.11 -5.62 5.82
N VAL A 53 5.12 -4.94 6.97
CA VAL A 53 4.04 -5.04 7.98
C VAL A 53 2.69 -4.72 7.37
N VAL A 54 2.64 -3.64 6.59
CA VAL A 54 1.47 -3.21 5.84
C VAL A 54 1.07 -4.22 4.75
N ALA A 55 2.04 -4.69 3.97
CA ALA A 55 1.79 -5.64 2.89
C ALA A 55 1.21 -6.95 3.44
N PHE A 56 1.76 -7.49 4.52
CA PHE A 56 1.23 -8.70 5.14
C PHE A 56 -0.22 -8.54 5.59
N GLY A 57 -0.58 -7.41 6.20
CA GLY A 57 -1.95 -7.12 6.62
C GLY A 57 -2.94 -7.08 5.46
N THR A 58 -2.56 -6.41 4.36
CA THR A 58 -3.42 -6.25 3.17
C THR A 58 -3.49 -7.51 2.32
N ILE A 59 -2.39 -8.25 2.18
CA ILE A 59 -2.32 -9.51 1.44
C ILE A 59 -3.26 -10.55 2.04
N ALA A 60 -3.33 -10.67 3.37
CA ALA A 60 -4.21 -11.64 4.02
C ALA A 60 -5.70 -11.42 3.65
N VAL A 61 -6.12 -10.15 3.63
CA VAL A 61 -7.48 -9.75 3.24
C VAL A 61 -7.71 -10.04 1.75
N LEU A 62 -6.79 -9.62 0.88
CA LEU A 62 -6.89 -9.84 -0.56
C LEU A 62 -6.93 -11.32 -0.93
N LEU A 63 -6.09 -12.17 -0.31
CA LEU A 63 -6.08 -13.61 -0.53
C LEU A 63 -7.42 -14.26 -0.18
N ARG A 64 -8.05 -13.84 0.93
CA ARG A 64 -9.37 -14.34 1.34
C ARG A 64 -10.42 -13.99 0.30
N PHE A 65 -10.40 -12.76 -0.23
CA PHE A 65 -11.32 -12.34 -1.27
C PHE A 65 -11.11 -13.07 -2.60
N VAL A 66 -9.86 -13.20 -3.06
CA VAL A 66 -9.52 -13.95 -4.27
C VAL A 66 -9.97 -15.40 -4.15
N ARG A 67 -9.72 -16.03 -2.99
CA ARG A 67 -10.15 -17.42 -2.73
C ARG A 67 -11.67 -17.55 -2.79
N ASN A 68 -12.42 -16.63 -2.16
CA ASN A 68 -13.88 -16.66 -2.18
C ASN A 68 -14.44 -16.49 -3.59
N SER A 69 -13.90 -15.52 -4.34
CA SER A 69 -14.30 -15.30 -5.74
C SER A 69 -13.98 -16.51 -6.63
N MET A 70 -12.82 -17.15 -6.46
CA MET A 70 -12.48 -18.37 -7.19
C MET A 70 -13.45 -19.52 -6.87
N LEU A 71 -13.85 -19.69 -5.60
CA LEU A 71 -14.84 -20.70 -5.21
C LEU A 71 -16.22 -20.44 -5.81
N GLU A 72 -16.65 -19.18 -5.87
CA GLU A 72 -17.91 -18.80 -6.51
C GLU A 72 -17.88 -19.13 -8.01
N VAL A 73 -16.81 -18.73 -8.70
CA VAL A 73 -16.68 -18.97 -10.14
C VAL A 73 -16.59 -20.47 -10.48
N LEU A 74 -15.92 -21.28 -9.65
CA LEU A 74 -15.82 -22.73 -9.86
C LEU A 74 -17.18 -23.45 -9.75
N ASN A 75 -18.15 -22.86 -9.06
CA ASN A 75 -19.50 -23.41 -8.92
C ASN A 75 -20.45 -23.04 -10.07
N LEU A 76 -20.03 -22.16 -10.99
CA LEU A 76 -20.86 -21.72 -12.11
C LEU A 76 -21.03 -22.82 -13.16
N ASP A 77 -22.19 -22.85 -13.81
CA ASP A 77 -22.55 -23.93 -14.72
C ASP A 77 -21.64 -24.02 -15.96
N PHE A 78 -21.09 -22.90 -16.44
CA PHE A 78 -20.13 -22.93 -17.55
C PHE A 78 -18.84 -23.70 -17.21
N VAL A 79 -18.44 -23.70 -15.93
CA VAL A 79 -17.29 -24.49 -15.46
C VAL A 79 -17.62 -25.97 -15.45
N ARG A 80 -18.85 -26.34 -15.02
CA ARG A 80 -19.35 -27.72 -15.09
C ARG A 80 -19.44 -28.22 -16.52
N THR A 81 -19.92 -27.38 -17.45
CA THR A 81 -19.94 -27.70 -18.88
C THR A 81 -18.54 -27.88 -19.44
N ALA A 82 -17.58 -27.03 -19.07
CA ALA A 82 -16.19 -27.16 -19.51
C ALA A 82 -15.55 -28.47 -19.00
N ARG A 83 -15.83 -28.88 -17.76
CA ARG A 83 -15.41 -30.18 -17.21
C ARG A 83 -16.06 -31.35 -17.96
N ALA A 84 -17.36 -31.26 -18.25
CA ALA A 84 -18.07 -32.30 -19.02
C ALA A 84 -17.52 -32.45 -20.46
N LYS A 85 -16.95 -31.40 -21.03
CA LYS A 85 -16.24 -31.42 -22.32
C LYS A 85 -14.82 -32.00 -22.25
N GLY A 86 -14.35 -32.45 -21.08
CA GLY A 86 -13.03 -33.07 -20.91
C GLY A 86 -11.88 -32.07 -20.81
N VAL A 87 -12.15 -30.78 -20.54
CA VAL A 87 -11.08 -29.78 -20.37
C VAL A 87 -10.28 -30.08 -19.10
N SER A 88 -8.95 -30.04 -19.21
CA SER A 88 -8.05 -30.28 -18.08
C SER A 88 -8.26 -29.28 -16.94
N GLU A 89 -8.18 -29.76 -15.69
CA GLU A 89 -8.48 -28.96 -14.50
C GLU A 89 -7.57 -27.72 -14.37
N ALA A 90 -6.29 -27.84 -14.74
CA ALA A 90 -5.36 -26.71 -14.80
C ALA A 90 -5.82 -25.61 -15.78
N THR A 91 -6.43 -25.99 -16.92
CA THR A 91 -6.97 -25.04 -17.90
C THR A 91 -8.27 -24.40 -17.42
N VAL A 92 -9.10 -25.15 -16.71
CA VAL A 92 -10.31 -24.62 -16.07
C VAL A 92 -9.93 -23.57 -15.01
N VAL A 93 -9.01 -23.89 -14.12
CA VAL A 93 -8.56 -22.97 -13.05
C VAL A 93 -7.89 -21.73 -13.64
N ARG A 94 -6.92 -21.89 -14.55
CA ARG A 94 -6.11 -20.76 -15.05
C ARG A 94 -6.86 -19.88 -16.05
N LYS A 95 -7.65 -20.46 -16.96
CA LYS A 95 -8.26 -19.73 -18.09
C LYS A 95 -9.74 -19.41 -17.90
N HIS A 96 -10.51 -20.31 -17.29
CA HIS A 96 -11.97 -20.14 -17.15
C HIS A 96 -12.32 -19.50 -15.80
N ALA A 97 -11.79 -20.04 -14.69
CA ALA A 97 -12.08 -19.53 -13.37
C ALA A 97 -11.29 -18.25 -13.06
N GLY A 98 -9.96 -18.29 -13.23
CA GLY A 98 -9.08 -17.16 -12.91
C GLY A 98 -9.38 -15.90 -13.69
N ARG A 99 -9.73 -16.00 -14.99
CA ARG A 99 -10.05 -14.82 -15.79
C ARG A 99 -11.41 -14.20 -15.41
N ASN A 100 -12.35 -15.00 -14.91
CA ASN A 100 -13.68 -14.54 -14.52
C ASN A 100 -13.71 -14.04 -13.05
N SER A 101 -12.83 -14.55 -12.19
CA SER A 101 -12.66 -14.05 -10.81
C SER A 101 -11.92 -12.70 -10.75
N LEU A 102 -11.16 -12.35 -11.80
CA LEU A 102 -10.46 -11.06 -11.88
C LEU A 102 -11.42 -9.87 -11.80
N ASN A 103 -12.63 -9.99 -12.36
CA ASN A 103 -13.62 -8.90 -12.32
C ASN A 103 -13.97 -8.51 -10.88
N VAL A 104 -14.26 -9.49 -10.01
CA VAL A 104 -14.56 -9.23 -8.58
C VAL A 104 -13.30 -8.81 -7.82
N THR A 105 -12.15 -9.38 -8.18
CA THR A 105 -10.87 -9.09 -7.50
C THR A 105 -10.42 -7.64 -7.72
N ILE A 106 -10.57 -7.10 -8.93
CA ILE A 106 -10.15 -5.73 -9.27
C ILE A 106 -10.96 -4.69 -8.49
N THR A 107 -12.28 -4.87 -8.38
CA THR A 107 -13.14 -3.98 -7.60
C THR A 107 -12.70 -3.92 -6.13
N ILE A 108 -12.39 -5.08 -5.55
CA ILE A 108 -11.95 -5.18 -4.15
C ILE A 108 -10.54 -4.62 -3.97
N LEU A 109 -9.65 -4.81 -4.95
CA LEU A 109 -8.33 -4.19 -4.95
C LEU A 109 -8.43 -2.65 -4.91
N GLY A 110 -9.33 -2.06 -5.69
CA GLY A 110 -9.58 -0.62 -5.65
C GLY A 110 -10.04 -0.12 -4.28
N LEU A 111 -11.04 -0.79 -3.70
CA LEU A 111 -11.53 -0.46 -2.36
C LEU A 111 -10.44 -0.59 -1.28
N THR A 112 -9.64 -1.65 -1.37
CA THR A 112 -8.53 -1.91 -0.44
C THR A 112 -7.44 -0.84 -0.58
N PHE A 113 -7.16 -0.39 -1.81
CA PHE A 113 -6.19 0.67 -2.05
C PHE A 113 -6.65 2.03 -1.50
N ALA A 114 -7.93 2.37 -1.66
CA ALA A 114 -8.50 3.58 -1.04
C ALA A 114 -8.43 3.54 0.49
N ALA A 115 -8.77 2.39 1.10
CA ALA A 115 -8.62 2.18 2.54
C ALA A 115 -7.17 2.29 3.00
N PHE A 116 -6.23 1.85 2.16
CA PHE A 116 -4.80 1.95 2.45
C PHE A 116 -4.32 3.41 2.52
N ILE A 117 -4.79 4.28 1.61
CA ILE A 117 -4.49 5.71 1.65
C ILE A 117 -4.98 6.34 2.96
N GLY A 118 -6.18 5.98 3.41
CA GLY A 118 -6.74 6.44 4.68
C GLY A 118 -5.97 5.95 5.92
N GLY A 119 -5.25 4.82 5.81
CA GLY A 119 -4.43 4.25 6.88
C GLY A 119 -3.05 4.89 7.05
N PHE A 120 -2.58 5.70 6.09
CA PHE A 120 -1.24 6.29 6.12
C PHE A 120 -0.93 7.11 7.38
N PRO A 121 -1.82 7.99 7.90
CA PRO A 121 -1.55 8.75 9.12
C PRO A 121 -1.17 7.87 10.32
N VAL A 122 -1.82 6.71 10.45
CA VAL A 122 -1.56 5.75 11.53
C VAL A 122 -0.21 5.07 11.32
N ILE A 123 0.06 4.59 10.10
CA ILE A 123 1.31 3.90 9.76
C ILE A 123 2.51 4.83 9.96
N GLU A 124 2.43 6.06 9.45
CA GLU A 124 3.51 7.04 9.60
C GLU A 124 3.76 7.43 11.06
N SER A 125 2.71 7.48 11.88
CA SER A 125 2.82 7.76 13.31
C SER A 125 3.46 6.60 14.07
N VAL A 126 3.03 5.35 13.81
CA VAL A 126 3.55 4.14 14.48
C VAL A 126 5.03 3.91 14.14
N PHE A 127 5.42 4.09 12.88
CA PHE A 127 6.80 3.89 12.44
C PHE A 127 7.67 5.15 12.52
N ASN A 128 7.15 6.25 13.06
CA ASN A 128 7.84 7.53 13.22
C ASN A 128 8.48 8.00 11.90
N LEU A 129 7.71 7.88 10.80
CA LEU A 129 8.07 8.35 9.47
C LEU A 129 7.66 9.82 9.33
N ASN A 130 8.40 10.58 8.52
CA ASN A 130 8.09 11.99 8.26
C ASN A 130 7.24 12.10 7.00
N GLY A 131 5.92 12.04 7.15
CA GLY A 131 4.97 12.18 6.05
C GLY A 131 3.80 13.10 6.39
N VAL A 132 2.97 13.36 5.38
CA VAL A 132 1.82 14.29 5.47
C VAL A 132 0.74 13.73 6.40
N GLY A 133 0.60 12.40 6.49
CA GLY A 133 -0.37 11.76 7.37
C GLY A 133 -0.02 11.95 8.84
N ARG A 134 1.26 11.85 9.19
CA ARG A 134 1.73 12.14 10.55
C ARG A 134 1.59 13.63 10.88
N LEU A 135 1.82 14.52 9.92
CA LEU A 135 1.57 15.95 10.12
C LEU A 135 0.09 16.22 10.42
N LEU A 136 -0.83 15.56 9.71
CA LEU A 136 -2.26 15.61 10.00
C LEU A 136 -2.53 15.13 11.43
N ALA A 137 -2.02 13.94 11.80
CA ALA A 137 -2.22 13.37 13.14
C ALA A 137 -1.69 14.29 14.25
N TYR A 138 -0.51 14.90 14.04
CA TYR A 138 0.09 15.84 14.97
C TYR A 138 -0.71 17.14 15.09
N SER A 139 -1.20 17.68 13.98
CA SER A 139 -1.96 18.94 13.94
C SER A 139 -3.27 18.86 14.75
N VAL A 140 -3.86 17.67 14.83
CA VAL A 140 -5.05 17.38 15.66
C VAL A 140 -4.71 17.31 17.15
N THR A 141 -3.46 17.10 17.54
CA THR A 141 -3.05 17.03 18.96
C THR A 141 -2.54 18.35 19.54
N LEU A 142 -2.38 19.38 18.69
CA LEU A 142 -1.92 20.70 19.12
C LEU A 142 -3.03 21.46 19.87
N THR A 143 -2.62 22.26 20.85
CA THR A 143 -3.51 23.20 21.58
C THR A 143 -2.91 24.60 21.48
N PRO A 144 -3.45 25.49 20.62
CA PRO A 144 -4.65 25.34 19.79
C PRO A 144 -4.45 24.43 18.57
N TYR A 145 -5.54 23.85 18.05
CA TYR A 145 -5.52 23.04 16.83
C TYR A 145 -5.10 23.88 15.63
N ASP A 146 -4.23 23.34 14.78
CA ASP A 146 -3.90 23.95 13.51
C ASP A 146 -4.90 23.49 12.42
N PHE A 147 -6.01 24.21 12.32
CA PHE A 147 -7.06 23.92 11.33
C PHE A 147 -6.56 24.07 9.88
N GLY A 148 -5.57 24.94 9.64
CA GLY A 148 -5.01 25.12 8.30
C GLY A 148 -4.32 23.85 7.81
N LEU A 149 -3.49 23.24 8.65
CA LEU A 149 -2.84 21.98 8.35
C LEU A 149 -3.83 20.81 8.26
N ILE A 150 -4.83 20.76 9.14
CA ILE A 150 -5.86 19.69 9.12
C ILE A 150 -6.62 19.71 7.80
N PHE A 151 -7.17 20.86 7.39
CA PHE A 151 -7.92 20.96 6.14
C PHE A 151 -7.02 20.78 4.91
N GLY A 152 -5.82 21.38 4.91
CA GLY A 152 -4.88 21.26 3.80
C GLY A 152 -4.45 19.81 3.53
N SER A 153 -4.11 19.08 4.59
CA SER A 153 -3.75 17.65 4.49
C SER A 153 -4.95 16.79 4.12
N THR A 154 -6.14 17.04 4.67
CA THR A 154 -7.36 16.31 4.32
C THR A 154 -7.71 16.47 2.84
N ILE A 155 -7.68 17.69 2.30
CA ILE A 155 -7.94 17.95 0.87
C ILE A 155 -6.93 17.19 0.00
N LEU A 156 -5.66 17.18 0.37
CA LEU A 156 -4.63 16.43 -0.34
C LEU A 156 -4.91 14.92 -0.33
N PHE A 157 -5.28 14.35 0.82
CA PHE A 157 -5.68 12.94 0.90
C PHE A 157 -6.92 12.64 0.07
N THR A 158 -7.95 13.50 0.12
CA THR A 158 -9.15 13.35 -0.71
C THR A 158 -8.79 13.36 -2.19
N PHE A 159 -7.95 14.29 -2.63
CA PHE A 159 -7.48 14.34 -4.01
C PHE A 159 -6.76 13.04 -4.43
N LEU A 160 -5.86 12.52 -3.58
CA LEU A 160 -5.16 11.27 -3.84
C LEU A 160 -6.11 10.07 -3.95
N VAL A 161 -7.12 9.99 -3.08
CA VAL A 161 -8.13 8.92 -3.12
C VAL A 161 -8.95 9.01 -4.41
N VAL A 162 -9.39 10.21 -4.79
CA VAL A 162 -10.13 10.41 -6.05
C VAL A 162 -9.27 10.04 -7.26
N ALA A 163 -8.02 10.49 -7.29
CA ALA A 163 -7.09 10.15 -8.36
C ALA A 163 -6.85 8.63 -8.46
N ALA A 164 -6.69 7.96 -7.31
CA ALA A 164 -6.54 6.51 -7.25
C ALA A 164 -7.78 5.78 -7.78
N ASN A 165 -8.98 6.21 -7.41
CA ASN A 165 -10.22 5.62 -7.91
C ASN A 165 -10.34 5.77 -9.43
N ILE A 166 -10.01 6.93 -9.99
CA ILE A 166 -9.98 7.14 -11.44
C ILE A 166 -8.99 6.17 -12.11
N ILE A 167 -7.80 5.97 -11.53
CA ILE A 167 -6.83 5.00 -12.06
C ILE A 167 -7.40 3.58 -12.05
N VAL A 168 -8.09 3.18 -10.98
CA VAL A 168 -8.74 1.86 -10.86
C VAL A 168 -9.85 1.71 -11.91
N ASP A 169 -10.69 2.71 -12.08
CA ASP A 169 -11.78 2.68 -13.06
C ASP A 169 -11.23 2.58 -14.50
N VAL A 170 -10.15 3.31 -14.82
CA VAL A 170 -9.46 3.22 -16.11
C VAL A 170 -8.83 1.83 -16.30
N LEU A 171 -8.18 1.30 -15.26
CA LEU A 171 -7.60 -0.04 -15.30
C LEU A 171 -8.67 -1.11 -15.53
N TYR A 172 -9.83 -0.96 -14.89
CA TYR A 172 -10.98 -1.82 -15.08
C TYR A 172 -11.50 -1.75 -16.53
N ALA A 173 -11.68 -0.54 -17.07
CA ALA A 173 -12.13 -0.33 -18.45
C ALA A 173 -11.15 -0.91 -19.49
N TYR A 174 -9.85 -0.93 -19.20
CA TYR A 174 -8.84 -1.54 -20.07
C TYR A 174 -8.85 -3.08 -19.99
N LEU A 175 -9.04 -3.63 -18.79
CA LEU A 175 -9.02 -5.07 -18.54
C LEU A 175 -10.31 -5.79 -18.95
N ASP A 176 -11.46 -5.10 -18.97
CA ASP A 176 -12.73 -5.66 -19.42
C ASP A 176 -13.11 -5.22 -20.85
N PRO A 177 -12.75 -5.98 -21.90
CA PRO A 177 -13.14 -5.70 -23.27
C PRO A 177 -14.64 -5.90 -23.55
N ARG A 178 -15.45 -6.41 -22.59
CA ARG A 178 -16.89 -6.61 -22.80
C ARG A 178 -17.69 -5.32 -22.72
N VAL A 179 -17.16 -4.26 -22.11
CA VAL A 179 -17.79 -2.93 -22.05
C VAL A 179 -17.88 -2.29 -23.44
N ARG A 180 -17.15 -2.81 -24.44
CA ARG A 180 -17.15 -2.31 -25.84
C ARG A 180 -18.20 -2.94 -26.76
N LEU A 181 -19.03 -3.88 -26.29
CA LEU A 181 -20.08 -4.52 -27.11
C LEU A 181 -21.51 -4.14 -26.69
N GLY A 182 -21.68 -2.93 -26.16
CA GLY A 182 -22.99 -2.28 -25.99
C GLY A 182 -23.30 -1.38 -27.17
#